data_AF-A0A8S3G517-F1
#
_entry.id   AF-A0A8S3G517-F1
#
_cell.length_a   1.000
_cell.length_b   1.000
_cell.length_c   1.000
_cell.angle_alpha   90.00
_cell.angle_beta   90.00
_cell.angle_gamma   90.00
#
_symmetry.space_group_name_H-M   'P 1'
#
loop_
_entity.id
_entity.type
_entity.pdbx_description
1 polymer ?
#
loop_
_entity_poly.entity_id
_entity_poly.type
_entity_poly.pdbx_seq_one_letter_code
_entity_poly.pdbx_strand_id
1 'polypeptide(L)'
;IETKYAWPTIDEEKPMHILQRTEVHEGEVAYINDSIGLHRIENPSHTETAVTLHLYIPPYDHCNIFDERTSRSNEAKVTFYSIGGRLITNE
;
A
#
# COMPACT_ATOMS: atom_id res chain seq x y z
N ILE A 1 -0.53 3.42 10.46
CA ILE A 1 -1.58 4.31 9.92
C ILE A 1 -1.93 3.85 8.52
N GLU A 2 -3.21 3.66 8.24
CA GLU A 2 -3.75 3.51 6.89
C GLU A 2 -4.35 4.85 6.43
N THR A 3 -3.93 5.34 5.26
CA THR A 3 -4.56 6.47 4.57
C THR A 3 -5.16 5.98 3.27
N LYS A 4 -6.49 6.09 3.10
CA LYS A 4 -7.21 5.71 1.88
C LYS A 4 -7.40 6.92 0.97
N TYR A 5 -7.28 6.72 -0.34
CA TYR A 5 -7.41 7.74 -1.36
C TYR A 5 -8.46 7.33 -2.40
N ALA A 6 -9.11 8.33 -2.97
CA ALA A 6 -9.93 8.13 -4.16
C ALA A 6 -9.04 7.80 -5.36
N TRP A 7 -9.59 7.07 -6.33
CA TRP A 7 -8.95 6.91 -7.63
C TRP A 7 -8.79 8.27 -8.32
N PRO A 8 -7.65 8.50 -8.99
CA PRO A 8 -7.43 9.75 -9.70
C PRO A 8 -8.26 9.81 -10.99
N THR A 9 -8.57 11.03 -11.41
CA THR A 9 -9.19 11.28 -12.72
C THR A 9 -8.09 11.32 -13.79
N ILE A 10 -8.27 10.58 -14.88
CA ILE A 10 -7.23 10.26 -15.87
C ILE A 10 -6.59 11.52 -16.52
N ASP A 11 -7.32 12.65 -16.58
CA ASP A 11 -6.92 13.81 -17.39
C ASP A 11 -6.36 15.01 -16.60
N GLU A 12 -6.15 14.88 -15.28
CA GLU A 12 -5.71 16.00 -14.45
C GLU A 12 -4.59 15.62 -13.48
N GLU A 13 -3.43 16.28 -13.60
CA GLU A 13 -2.40 16.21 -12.57
C GLU A 13 -2.82 17.04 -11.36
N LYS A 14 -3.25 16.36 -10.31
CA LYS A 14 -3.64 16.99 -9.05
C LYS A 14 -3.24 16.13 -7.85
N PRO A 15 -3.18 16.74 -6.65
CA PRO A 15 -2.96 15.98 -5.43
C PRO A 15 -4.03 14.91 -5.24
N MET A 16 -3.61 13.74 -4.75
CA MET A 16 -4.48 12.63 -4.43
C MET A 16 -5.48 13.02 -3.33
N HIS A 17 -6.75 12.67 -3.51
CA HIS A 17 -7.80 13.02 -2.56
C HIS A 17 -7.93 11.98 -1.45
N ILE A 18 -7.61 12.36 -0.21
CA ILE A 18 -7.74 11.50 0.97
C ILE A 18 -9.23 11.26 1.27
N LEU A 19 -9.63 10.00 1.35
CA LEU A 19 -10.95 9.56 1.79
C LEU A 19 -11.00 9.37 3.30
N GLN A 20 -9.99 8.73 3.87
CA GLN A 20 -9.98 8.35 5.28
C GLN A 20 -8.56 8.15 5.78
N ARG A 21 -8.32 8.48 7.05
CA ARG A 21 -7.11 8.13 7.78
C ARG A 21 -7.49 7.37 9.06
N THR A 22 -6.86 6.22 9.27
CA THR A 22 -7.16 5.30 10.36
C THR A 22 -5.87 4.82 11.03
N GLU A 23 -5.82 4.85 12.35
CA GLU A 23 -4.82 4.12 13.11
C GLU A 23 -5.27 2.67 13.23
N VAL A 24 -4.38 1.74 12.87
CA VAL A 24 -4.62 0.30 12.97
C VAL A 24 -3.70 -0.21 14.05
N HIS A 25 -4.28 -0.75 15.11
CA HIS A 25 -3.58 -1.22 16.29
C HIS A 25 -3.30 -2.73 16.22
N GLU A 26 -2.49 -3.22 17.15
CA GLU A 26 -2.18 -4.65 17.25
C GLU A 26 -3.47 -5.48 17.41
N GLY A 27 -3.59 -6.55 16.61
CA GLY A 27 -4.75 -7.43 16.59
C GLY A 27 -5.94 -6.93 15.76
N GLU A 28 -5.91 -5.70 15.26
CA GLU A 28 -6.96 -5.18 14.38
C GLU A 28 -6.78 -5.64 12.93
N VAL A 29 -7.89 -5.63 12.20
CA VAL A 29 -7.95 -6.05 10.79
C VAL A 29 -8.42 -4.90 9.92
N ALA A 30 -7.63 -4.58 8.89
CA ALA A 30 -8.01 -3.66 7.83
C ALA A 30 -8.31 -4.42 6.54
N TYR A 31 -9.20 -3.86 5.70
CA TYR A 31 -9.56 -4.42 4.40
C TYR A 31 -9.53 -3.34 3.32
N ILE A 32 -9.03 -3.72 2.13
CA ILE A 32 -9.05 -2.91 0.92
C ILE A 32 -9.18 -3.79 -0.33
N ASN A 33 -9.79 -3.22 -1.37
CA ASN A 33 -9.75 -3.67 -2.74
C ASN A 33 -9.91 -2.46 -3.67
N ASP A 34 -9.75 -2.65 -4.98
CA ASP A 34 -9.81 -1.55 -5.95
C ASP A 34 -11.16 -0.81 -5.99
N SER A 35 -12.27 -1.45 -5.60
CA SER A 35 -13.57 -0.76 -5.52
C SER A 35 -13.67 0.21 -4.34
N ILE A 36 -12.86 0.01 -3.28
CA ILE A 36 -12.80 0.90 -2.12
C ILE A 36 -11.93 2.12 -2.42
N GLY A 37 -10.80 1.91 -3.09
CA GLY A 37 -9.85 2.96 -3.43
C GLY A 37 -8.40 2.50 -3.32
N LEU A 38 -7.50 3.47 -3.25
CA LEU A 38 -6.07 3.26 -3.06
C LEU A 38 -5.72 3.46 -1.58
N HIS A 39 -4.58 2.96 -1.11
CA HIS A 39 -4.11 3.30 0.23
C HIS A 39 -2.59 3.44 0.35
N ARG A 40 -2.18 4.18 1.39
CA ARG A 40 -0.82 4.24 1.91
C ARG A 40 -0.81 3.65 3.31
N ILE A 41 0.10 2.72 3.56
CA ILE A 41 0.38 2.19 4.90
C ILE A 41 1.73 2.75 5.36
N GLU A 42 1.74 3.32 6.56
CA GLU A 42 2.94 3.89 7.16
C GLU A 42 3.03 3.53 8.65
N ASN A 43 4.25 3.28 9.13
CA ASN A 43 4.56 3.23 10.55
C ASN A 43 4.93 4.65 11.02
N PRO A 44 4.07 5.35 11.80
CA PRO A 44 4.37 6.69 12.27
C PRO A 44 5.40 6.71 13.40
N SER A 45 5.74 5.55 13.99
CA SER A 45 6.67 5.48 15.11
C SER A 45 8.10 5.70 14.64
N HIS A 46 8.83 6.56 15.37
CA HIS A 46 10.25 6.80 15.15
C HIS A 46 11.16 5.85 15.95
N THR A 47 10.60 5.04 16.85
CA THR A 47 11.36 4.18 17.77
C THR A 47 10.95 2.71 17.69
N GLU A 48 9.69 2.43 17.39
CA GLU A 48 9.13 1.07 17.40
C GLU A 48 8.97 0.53 15.99
N THR A 49 9.31 -0.74 15.79
CA THR A 49 9.06 -1.45 14.54
C THR A 49 7.65 -2.03 14.55
N ALA A 50 6.92 -1.87 13.45
CA ALA A 50 5.62 -2.49 13.22
C ALA A 50 5.75 -3.68 12.25
N VAL A 51 5.00 -4.74 12.51
CA VAL A 51 4.87 -5.91 11.62
C VAL A 51 3.39 -6.15 11.35
N THR A 52 3.04 -6.35 10.08
CA THR A 52 1.69 -6.64 9.63
C THR A 52 1.64 -7.95 8.85
N LEU A 53 0.51 -8.63 8.92
CA LEU A 53 0.23 -9.82 8.12
C LEU A 53 -0.70 -9.44 6.97
N HIS A 54 -0.26 -9.65 5.73
CA HIS A 54 -1.02 -9.32 4.53
C HIS A 54 -1.47 -10.60 3.83
N LEU A 55 -2.73 -10.62 3.38
CA LEU A 55 -3.32 -11.72 2.62
C LEU A 55 -3.98 -11.14 1.37
N TYR A 56 -3.55 -11.60 0.21
CA TYR A 56 -4.04 -11.15 -1.11
C TYR A 56 -4.67 -12.32 -1.86
N ILE A 57 -5.88 -12.12 -2.38
CA ILE A 57 -6.64 -13.14 -3.12
C ILE A 57 -7.34 -12.47 -4.33
N PRO A 58 -7.07 -12.91 -5.57
CA PRO A 58 -5.98 -13.82 -5.96
C PRO A 58 -4.60 -13.19 -5.69
N PRO A 59 -3.52 -13.98 -5.64
CA PRO A 59 -2.18 -13.42 -5.54
C PRO A 59 -1.85 -12.57 -6.78
N TYR A 60 -1.03 -11.54 -6.59
CA TYR A 60 -0.50 -10.68 -7.65
C TYR A 60 0.98 -10.39 -7.42
N ASP A 61 1.70 -10.05 -8.48
CA ASP A 61 3.13 -9.73 -8.45
C ASP A 61 3.44 -8.34 -9.04
N HIS A 62 2.42 -7.60 -9.51
CA HIS A 62 2.53 -6.23 -9.99
C HIS A 62 1.46 -5.35 -9.35
N CYS A 63 1.79 -4.09 -9.09
CA CYS A 63 0.84 -3.08 -8.63
C CYS A 63 1.20 -1.70 -9.18
N ASN A 64 0.25 -0.77 -9.13
CA ASN A 64 0.49 0.63 -9.49
C ASN A 64 0.89 1.44 -8.25
N ILE A 65 1.96 2.22 -8.37
CA ILE A 65 2.39 3.19 -7.37
C ILE A 65 2.00 4.58 -7.88
N PHE A 66 1.35 5.36 -7.03
CA PHE A 66 0.84 6.69 -7.36
C PHE A 66 1.65 7.78 -6.64
N ASP A 67 2.01 8.83 -7.35
CA ASP A 67 2.55 10.06 -6.77
C ASP A 67 1.42 10.85 -6.10
N GLU A 68 1.51 11.05 -4.79
CA GLU A 68 0.50 11.75 -3.99
C GLU A 68 0.26 13.20 -4.45
N ARG A 69 1.24 13.86 -5.06
CA ARG A 69 1.15 15.27 -5.47
C ARG A 69 0.57 15.45 -6.86
N THR A 70 0.83 14.50 -7.76
CA THR A 70 0.52 14.64 -9.19
C THR A 70 -0.50 13.63 -9.68
N SER A 71 -0.81 12.59 -8.90
CA SER A 71 -1.63 11.44 -9.26
C SER A 71 -1.09 10.54 -10.39
N ARG A 72 0.12 10.84 -10.88
CA ARG A 72 0.79 9.99 -11.88
C ARG A 72 1.06 8.62 -11.29
N SER A 73 0.78 7.58 -12.08
CA SER A 73 1.01 6.19 -11.70
C SER A 73 2.14 5.57 -12.50
N ASN A 74 2.88 4.66 -11.86
CA ASN A 74 3.78 3.74 -12.55
C ASN A 74 3.52 2.32 -12.07
N GLU A 75 3.58 1.37 -12.98
CA GLU A 75 3.54 -0.05 -12.64
C GLU A 75 4.87 -0.47 -11.99
N ALA A 76 4.78 -1.29 -10.95
CA ALA A 76 5.93 -1.80 -10.22
C ALA A 76 5.76 -3.29 -9.95
N LYS A 77 6.84 -4.04 -10.11
CA LYS A 77 6.91 -5.45 -9.72
C LYS A 77 7.18 -5.56 -8.21
N VAL A 78 6.34 -6.33 -7.52
CA VAL A 78 6.51 -6.66 -6.11
C VAL A 78 7.53 -7.79 -5.97
N THR A 79 8.50 -7.62 -5.07
CA THR A 79 9.53 -8.61 -4.79
C THR A 79 9.44 -9.10 -3.35
N PHE A 80 9.82 -10.35 -3.12
CA PHE A 80 9.88 -10.93 -1.78
C PHE A 80 11.28 -10.75 -1.20
N TYR A 81 11.35 -10.27 0.05
CA TYR A 81 12.60 -10.26 0.81
C TYR A 81 13.03 -11.68 1.22
N SER A 82 12.07 -12.54 1.56
CA SER A 82 12.31 -13.94 1.93
C SER A 82 11.09 -14.82 1.59
N ILE A 83 11.32 -16.12 1.36
CA ILE A 83 10.25 -17.13 1.20
C ILE A 83 10.55 -18.30 2.14
N GLY A 84 9.55 -18.71 2.93
CA GLY A 84 9.70 -19.81 3.90
C GLY A 84 10.79 -19.55 4.95
N GLY A 85 11.03 -18.29 5.31
CA GLY A 85 12.07 -17.88 6.26
C GLY A 85 13.50 -17.86 5.70
N ARG A 86 13.68 -18.04 4.37
CA ARG A 86 15.00 -17.95 3.71
C ARG A 86 15.06 -16.71 2.84
N LEU A 87 16.14 -15.93 2.98
CA LEU A 87 16.38 -14.75 2.15
C LEU A 87 16.44 -15.14 0.67
N ILE A 88 15.83 -14.32 -0.18
CA ILE A 88 16.04 -14.43 -1.62
C ILE A 88 17.29 -13.63 -1.96
N THR A 89 18.31 -14.30 -2.47
CA THR A 89 19.43 -13.63 -3.12
C THR A 89 18.99 -13.25 -4.53
N ASN A 90 18.94 -11.95 -4.80
CA ASN A 90 18.82 -11.49 -6.19
C ASN A 90 20.14 -11.86 -6.88
N GLU A 91 20.09 -12.81 -7.81
CA GLU A 91 21.09 -12.89 -8.89
C GLU A 91 20.80 -11.82 -9.95
#